data_AF-A0A7J7ZNA9-F1
#
_entry.id   AF-A0A7J7ZNA9-F1
#
_cell.length_a   1.000
_cell.length_b   1.000
_cell.length_c   1.000
_cell.angle_alpha   90.00
_cell.angle_beta   90.00
_cell.angle_gamma   90.00
#
_symmetry.space_group_name_H-M   'P 1'
#
loop_
_entity.id
_entity.type
_entity.pdbx_description
1 polymer ?
#
loop_
_entity_poly.entity_id
_entity_poly.type
_entity_poly.pdbx_seq_one_letter_code
_entity_poly.pdbx_strand_id
1 'polypeptide(L)'
;MEPRAARSRRRAGSRREQEDRPSGGGNAEALGGPDLVQWTQHMEAVKAQLLEQAQSQLQELLDRAMSEAVQSYPPQGRPLPTIPPDSLNNIQKPSLKKGKVFINRKSLLDELMEVQHFRTIYHMFIAGLCVFIISTVAIDLIDEGRLMLEFDLLIFSFGQLPLALMTWTPMFLSTLLAPYQALWLWARPQASGVWALGAGLGCVLLAAHTAVLGILPVHVAVKYQLPPASSCVLVFEQVRFLMKSYSFLREAVPGILRAKGGDGVRAPSFSSYLYFLFCPTLIYRETYPRPWAASSMPVSSWAASVFPSLPT
;
A
#
# COMPACT_ATOMS: atom_id res chain seq x y z
N MET A 1 43.18 32.01 -79.33
CA MET A 1 43.57 30.77 -80.02
C MET A 1 43.10 29.59 -79.18
N GLU A 2 42.49 28.58 -79.81
CA GLU A 2 42.41 27.20 -79.28
C GLU A 2 43.76 26.48 -79.55
N PRO A 3 44.07 25.24 -79.09
CA PRO A 3 43.22 24.05 -78.89
C PRO A 3 43.23 23.52 -77.41
N ARG A 4 42.50 22.50 -76.92
CA ARG A 4 42.05 21.15 -77.39
C ARG A 4 43.21 20.16 -77.65
N ALA A 5 43.11 18.82 -77.50
CA ALA A 5 42.34 17.87 -76.66
C ALA A 5 42.97 16.43 -76.88
N ALA A 6 42.58 15.27 -76.33
CA ALA A 6 41.52 14.83 -75.39
C ALA A 6 41.83 13.43 -74.77
N ARG A 7 41.28 13.15 -73.56
CA ARG A 7 40.73 11.85 -73.06
C ARG A 7 41.55 10.53 -73.00
N SER A 8 41.23 9.76 -71.93
CA SER A 8 41.24 8.27 -71.85
C SER A 8 42.61 7.59 -71.64
N ARG A 9 42.75 6.43 -70.96
CA ARG A 9 41.80 5.30 -70.89
C ARG A 9 41.90 4.45 -69.60
N ARG A 10 40.74 3.95 -69.15
CA ARG A 10 40.50 3.01 -68.04
C ARG A 10 40.92 1.57 -68.37
N ARG A 11 41.61 0.87 -67.47
CA ARG A 11 41.55 -0.60 -67.33
C ARG A 11 41.95 -1.07 -65.94
N ALA A 12 41.37 -2.20 -65.50
CA ALA A 12 41.63 -2.85 -64.21
C ALA A 12 41.72 -4.37 -64.40
N GLY A 13 42.28 -5.07 -63.40
CA GLY A 13 42.42 -6.53 -63.35
C GLY A 13 43.75 -7.08 -63.90
N SER A 14 44.14 -8.33 -63.62
CA SER A 14 43.52 -9.35 -62.73
C SER A 14 44.39 -10.62 -62.60
N ARG A 15 44.15 -11.48 -61.57
CA ARG A 15 44.57 -12.91 -61.45
C ARG A 15 46.11 -13.15 -61.40
N ARG A 16 46.72 -14.34 -61.18
CA ARG A 16 46.31 -15.74 -60.79
C ARG A 16 47.51 -16.39 -60.02
N GLU A 17 47.45 -17.60 -59.44
CA GLU A 17 46.89 -18.03 -58.13
C GLU A 17 47.83 -19.10 -57.53
N GLN A 18 48.13 -19.05 -56.21
CA GLN A 18 48.63 -20.18 -55.38
C GLN A 18 48.30 -19.82 -53.90
N GLU A 19 47.49 -20.52 -53.11
CA GLU A 19 47.20 -21.96 -52.97
C GLU A 19 48.29 -22.72 -52.19
N ASP A 20 48.08 -22.87 -50.88
CA ASP A 20 48.12 -24.19 -50.25
C ASP A 20 47.38 -24.23 -48.89
N ARG A 21 46.99 -25.43 -48.42
CA ARG A 21 46.36 -25.63 -47.09
C ARG A 21 46.55 -27.08 -46.58
N PRO A 22 47.11 -27.23 -45.37
CA PRO A 22 46.42 -27.98 -44.30
C PRO A 22 46.47 -27.19 -42.96
N SER A 23 45.53 -27.27 -42.02
CA SER A 23 44.61 -28.34 -41.55
C SER A 23 45.23 -29.35 -40.58
N GLY A 24 45.13 -29.06 -39.27
CA GLY A 24 45.19 -30.06 -38.19
C GLY A 24 46.22 -29.77 -37.08
N GLY A 25 45.85 -30.11 -35.83
CA GLY A 25 46.75 -30.13 -34.67
C GLY A 25 46.72 -28.83 -33.85
N GLY A 26 46.14 -28.88 -32.64
CA GLY A 26 46.06 -27.73 -31.75
C GLY A 26 47.26 -27.59 -30.82
N ASN A 27 47.39 -26.40 -30.22
CA ASN A 27 48.05 -26.21 -28.93
C ASN A 27 47.26 -25.15 -28.15
N ALA A 28 47.22 -25.28 -26.82
CA ALA A 28 46.39 -24.43 -25.97
C ALA A 28 47.24 -23.43 -25.18
N GLU A 29 47.13 -22.15 -25.48
CA GLU A 29 47.72 -21.08 -24.66
C GLU A 29 46.80 -20.73 -23.48
N ALA A 30 46.96 -21.46 -22.38
CA ALA A 30 46.21 -21.25 -21.14
C ALA A 30 46.74 -20.05 -20.33
N LEU A 31 46.64 -18.83 -20.88
CA LEU A 31 47.18 -17.61 -20.28
C LEU A 31 46.08 -16.58 -19.88
N GLY A 32 45.05 -17.05 -19.17
CA GLY A 32 43.94 -16.20 -18.70
C GLY A 32 43.15 -16.74 -17.51
N GLY A 33 43.69 -17.73 -16.78
CA GLY A 33 43.02 -18.39 -15.66
C GLY A 33 43.20 -17.78 -14.25
N PRO A 34 44.43 -17.46 -13.79
CA PRO A 34 44.66 -17.19 -12.36
C PRO A 34 44.15 -15.82 -11.91
N ASP A 35 44.22 -14.82 -12.78
CA ASP A 35 43.90 -13.41 -12.46
C ASP A 35 42.41 -13.21 -12.13
N LEU A 36 41.51 -13.86 -12.89
CA LEU A 36 40.08 -13.80 -12.65
C LEU A 36 39.66 -14.42 -11.31
N VAL A 37 40.38 -15.46 -10.85
CA VAL A 37 40.13 -16.13 -9.56
C VAL A 37 40.64 -15.29 -8.38
N GLN A 38 41.77 -14.60 -8.55
CA GLN A 38 42.24 -13.63 -7.55
C GLN A 38 41.29 -12.43 -7.45
N TRP A 39 40.77 -11.94 -8.58
CA TRP A 39 39.78 -10.86 -8.61
C TRP A 39 38.48 -11.21 -7.88
N THR A 40 37.91 -12.41 -8.09
CA THR A 40 36.70 -12.81 -7.37
C THR A 40 36.93 -12.96 -5.86
N GLN A 41 38.03 -13.58 -5.44
CA GLN A 41 38.39 -13.69 -4.02
C GLN A 41 38.59 -12.31 -3.36
N HIS A 42 39.25 -11.38 -4.06
CA HIS A 42 39.42 -10.00 -3.56
C HIS A 42 38.08 -9.26 -3.46
N MET A 43 37.19 -9.42 -4.44
CA MET A 43 35.85 -8.82 -4.43
C MET A 43 34.97 -9.39 -3.32
N GLU A 44 35.07 -10.68 -3.00
CA GLU A 44 34.39 -11.29 -1.86
C GLU A 44 34.94 -10.79 -0.51
N ALA A 45 36.26 -10.64 -0.38
CA ALA A 45 36.89 -10.07 0.81
C ALA A 45 36.46 -8.60 1.05
N VAL A 46 36.51 -7.76 0.01
CA VAL A 46 36.05 -6.35 0.09
C VAL A 46 34.56 -6.26 0.41
N LYS A 47 33.73 -7.15 -0.16
CA LYS A 47 32.29 -7.24 0.15
C LYS A 47 32.04 -7.62 1.62
N ALA A 48 32.81 -8.54 2.17
CA ALA A 48 32.72 -8.93 3.59
C ALA A 48 33.08 -7.76 4.50
N GLN A 49 34.23 -7.10 4.26
CA GLN A 49 34.67 -5.93 5.01
C GLN A 49 33.65 -4.79 4.98
N LEU A 50 33.07 -4.50 3.81
CA LEU A 50 32.08 -3.42 3.65
C LEU A 50 30.76 -3.75 4.37
N LEU A 51 30.34 -5.02 4.40
CA LEU A 51 29.19 -5.47 5.18
C LEU A 51 29.44 -5.35 6.70
N GLU A 52 30.62 -5.76 7.18
CA GLU A 52 31.00 -5.67 8.60
C GLU A 52 31.12 -4.21 9.07
N GLN A 53 31.70 -3.33 8.23
CA GLN A 53 31.74 -1.89 8.48
C GLN A 53 30.34 -1.25 8.45
N ALA A 54 29.44 -1.70 7.57
CA ALA A 54 28.06 -1.24 7.55
C ALA A 54 27.25 -1.70 8.77
N GLN A 55 27.44 -2.94 9.22
CA GLN A 55 26.77 -3.49 10.40
C GLN A 55 27.22 -2.79 11.70
N SER A 56 28.53 -2.58 11.88
CA SER A 56 29.06 -1.88 13.05
C SER A 56 28.61 -0.41 13.11
N GLN A 57 28.63 0.32 11.99
CA GLN A 57 28.08 1.68 11.93
C GLN A 57 26.57 1.74 12.19
N LEU A 58 25.78 0.79 11.67
CA LEU A 58 24.35 0.72 11.93
C LEU A 58 24.06 0.42 13.41
N GLN A 59 24.85 -0.45 14.04
CA GLN A 59 24.72 -0.77 15.46
C GLN A 59 25.08 0.43 16.36
N GLU A 60 26.16 1.16 16.07
CA GLU A 60 26.53 2.35 16.84
C GLU A 60 25.47 3.46 16.76
N LEU A 61 24.83 3.63 15.59
CA LEU A 61 23.70 4.56 15.42
C LEU A 61 22.43 4.08 16.13
N LEU A 62 22.16 2.78 16.14
CA LEU A 62 21.02 2.18 16.85
C LEU A 62 21.17 2.33 18.37
N ASP A 63 22.36 2.07 18.92
CA ASP A 63 22.64 2.22 20.36
C ASP A 63 22.63 3.69 20.79
N ARG A 64 23.10 4.64 19.95
CA ARG A 64 22.88 6.08 20.20
C ARG A 64 21.39 6.43 20.26
N ALA A 65 20.63 6.05 19.24
CA ALA A 65 19.19 6.34 19.19
C ALA A 65 18.42 5.69 20.35
N MET A 66 18.83 4.50 20.79
CA MET A 66 18.25 3.84 21.97
C MET A 66 18.61 4.56 23.27
N SER A 67 19.86 5.00 23.43
CA SER A 67 20.32 5.79 24.57
C SER A 67 19.58 7.13 24.68
N GLU A 68 19.41 7.85 23.57
CA GLU A 68 18.65 9.10 23.50
C GLU A 68 17.14 8.88 23.78
N ALA A 69 16.57 7.76 23.31
CA ALA A 69 15.18 7.37 23.63
C ALA A 69 14.98 7.00 25.12
N VAL A 70 16.02 6.48 25.79
CA VAL A 70 16.00 6.22 27.24
C VAL A 70 16.19 7.53 28.04
N GLN A 71 17.12 8.40 27.64
CA GLN A 71 17.39 9.67 28.34
C GLN A 71 16.26 10.70 28.18
N SER A 72 15.50 10.64 27.09
CA SER A 72 14.30 11.49 26.89
C SER A 72 13.08 11.03 27.72
N TYR A 73 13.18 9.93 28.47
CA TYR A 73 12.17 9.50 29.43
C TYR A 73 12.47 10.08 30.84
N PRO A 74 11.59 10.90 31.45
CA PRO A 74 11.89 11.55 32.72
C PRO A 74 11.86 10.55 33.89
N PRO A 75 12.89 10.52 34.76
CA PRO A 75 12.94 9.60 35.90
C PRO A 75 12.00 10.05 37.02
N GLN A 76 10.88 9.34 37.21
CA GLN A 76 10.02 9.56 38.38
C GLN A 76 10.62 8.90 39.64
N GLY A 77 11.42 9.68 40.37
CA GLY A 77 12.03 9.26 41.64
C GLY A 77 12.07 10.36 42.69
N ARG A 78 11.01 10.46 43.52
CA ARG A 78 11.03 11.15 44.82
C ARG A 78 10.11 10.40 45.81
N PRO A 79 10.50 10.20 47.08
CA PRO A 79 9.79 9.28 47.97
C PRO A 79 8.37 9.72 48.36
N LEU A 80 7.49 8.75 48.60
CA LEU A 80 6.15 8.94 49.16
C LEU A 80 6.18 8.92 50.71
N PRO A 81 5.34 9.71 51.40
CA PRO A 81 5.02 9.48 52.81
C PRO A 81 4.16 8.22 53.01
N THR A 82 4.36 7.52 54.12
CA THR A 82 3.70 6.25 54.45
C THR A 82 2.22 6.42 54.83
N ILE A 83 1.30 5.66 54.21
CA ILE A 83 -0.14 5.58 54.53
C ILE A 83 -0.59 4.10 54.47
N PRO A 84 -1.59 3.63 55.28
CA PRO A 84 -1.77 2.19 55.60
C PRO A 84 -2.35 1.27 54.50
N PRO A 85 -2.23 -0.08 54.66
CA PRO A 85 -2.43 -1.06 53.59
C PRO A 85 -3.83 -1.70 53.53
N ASP A 86 -4.87 -0.97 53.13
CA ASP A 86 -6.26 -1.48 53.04
C ASP A 86 -6.97 -1.24 51.68
N SER A 87 -6.23 -1.08 50.58
CA SER A 87 -6.81 -0.73 49.26
C SER A 87 -6.32 -1.57 48.07
N LEU A 88 -5.85 -2.79 48.33
CA LEU A 88 -5.15 -3.68 47.37
C LEU A 88 -6.00 -4.23 46.19
N ASN A 89 -7.20 -3.71 45.95
CA ASN A 89 -8.18 -4.27 44.99
C ASN A 89 -8.54 -3.35 43.80
N ASN A 90 -7.79 -2.26 43.58
CA ASN A 90 -8.05 -1.30 42.48
C ASN A 90 -6.81 -0.99 41.61
N ILE A 91 -5.65 -1.59 41.91
CA ILE A 91 -4.36 -1.34 41.21
C ILE A 91 -4.09 -2.40 40.12
N GLN A 92 -5.13 -2.81 39.38
CA GLN A 92 -4.94 -3.59 38.14
C GLN A 92 -5.95 -3.24 37.04
N LYS A 93 -6.01 -1.95 36.69
CA LYS A 93 -6.60 -1.47 35.43
C LYS A 93 -5.48 -1.21 34.42
N PRO A 94 -4.99 -2.22 33.67
CA PRO A 94 -3.90 -2.02 32.72
C PRO A 94 -4.32 -1.06 31.60
N SER A 95 -3.57 0.04 31.46
CA SER A 95 -3.19 0.87 30.28
C SER A 95 -4.09 1.07 29.03
N LEU A 96 -5.17 0.30 28.83
CA LEU A 96 -6.03 0.22 27.64
C LEU A 96 -6.79 1.50 27.24
N LYS A 97 -6.61 2.64 27.93
CA LYS A 97 -7.36 3.88 27.67
C LYS A 97 -6.62 4.95 26.84
N LYS A 98 -5.36 4.75 26.43
CA LYS A 98 -4.63 5.72 25.55
C LYS A 98 -4.98 5.52 24.07
N GLY A 99 -6.28 5.50 23.74
CA GLY A 99 -6.78 5.32 22.37
C GLY A 99 -6.79 6.61 21.54
N LYS A 100 -6.57 6.51 20.22
CA LYS A 100 -6.53 7.66 19.29
C LYS A 100 -7.84 8.46 19.31
N VAL A 101 -7.82 9.65 19.91
CA VAL A 101 -8.96 10.58 19.90
C VAL A 101 -9.12 11.16 18.50
N PHE A 102 -10.35 11.15 17.98
CA PHE A 102 -10.71 11.86 16.75
C PHE A 102 -11.18 13.27 17.11
N ILE A 103 -10.55 14.28 16.51
CA ILE A 103 -10.88 15.70 16.64
C ILE A 103 -11.19 16.21 15.24
N ASN A 104 -12.23 17.04 15.09
CA ASN A 104 -12.52 17.69 13.81
C ASN A 104 -11.42 18.72 13.49
N ARG A 105 -10.68 18.50 12.40
CA ARG A 105 -9.61 19.37 11.91
C ARG A 105 -9.58 19.36 10.38
N LYS A 106 -9.08 20.44 9.76
CA LYS A 106 -8.74 20.46 8.33
C LYS A 106 -7.68 19.39 8.02
N SER A 107 -7.52 19.07 6.73
CA SER A 107 -6.34 18.31 6.29
C SER A 107 -5.10 19.18 6.41
N LEU A 108 -3.96 18.62 6.81
CA LEU A 108 -2.69 19.37 6.82
C LEU A 108 -2.31 19.85 5.41
N LEU A 109 -2.74 19.15 4.35
CA LEU A 109 -2.56 19.62 2.97
C LEU A 109 -3.49 20.77 2.60
N ASP A 110 -4.68 20.87 3.21
CA ASP A 110 -5.62 22.00 3.00
C ASP A 110 -5.07 23.28 3.66
N GLU A 111 -4.60 23.14 4.89
CA GLU A 111 -3.90 24.18 5.65
C GLU A 111 -2.57 24.61 4.99
N LEU A 112 -1.81 23.66 4.43
CA LEU A 112 -0.56 23.96 3.71
C LEU A 112 -0.80 24.60 2.34
N MET A 113 -1.90 24.25 1.65
CA MET A 113 -2.33 24.88 0.39
C MET A 113 -2.81 26.32 0.57
N GLU A 114 -3.20 26.70 1.79
CA GLU A 114 -3.51 28.10 2.15
C GLU A 114 -2.24 28.99 2.02
N VAL A 115 -1.06 28.41 2.26
CA VAL A 115 0.25 29.08 2.11
C VAL A 115 0.60 29.30 0.63
N GLN A 116 0.87 30.56 0.28
CA GLN A 116 1.06 31.02 -1.09
C GLN A 116 2.12 30.22 -1.88
N HIS A 117 3.23 29.83 -1.28
CA HIS A 117 4.29 29.07 -1.96
C HIS A 117 3.82 27.69 -2.44
N PHE A 118 3.05 26.96 -1.62
CA PHE A 118 2.51 25.66 -1.99
C PHE A 118 1.39 25.78 -3.02
N ARG A 119 0.56 26.83 -2.95
CA ARG A 119 -0.40 27.16 -4.01
C ARG A 119 0.28 27.43 -5.35
N THR A 120 1.41 28.13 -5.39
CA THR A 120 2.20 28.31 -6.62
C THR A 120 2.74 26.99 -7.16
N ILE A 121 3.25 26.10 -6.29
CA ILE A 121 3.72 24.75 -6.68
C ILE A 121 2.56 23.92 -7.25
N TYR A 122 1.38 23.96 -6.63
CA TYR A 122 0.17 23.28 -7.13
C TYR A 122 -0.24 23.78 -8.52
N HIS A 123 -0.29 25.09 -8.74
CA HIS A 123 -0.58 25.64 -10.07
C HIS A 123 0.52 25.32 -11.09
N MET A 124 1.80 25.22 -10.68
CA MET A 124 2.89 24.76 -11.55
C MET A 124 2.70 23.31 -11.97
N PHE A 125 2.29 22.41 -11.06
CA PHE A 125 1.96 21.03 -11.41
C PHE A 125 0.73 20.92 -12.32
N ILE A 126 -0.32 21.72 -12.09
CA ILE A 126 -1.47 21.77 -13.00
C ILE A 126 -1.03 22.28 -14.38
N ALA A 127 -0.28 23.37 -14.47
CA ALA A 127 0.20 23.92 -15.73
C ALA A 127 1.08 22.90 -16.48
N GLY A 128 1.99 22.22 -15.78
CA GLY A 128 2.81 21.14 -16.35
C GLY A 128 1.98 19.96 -16.85
N LEU A 129 0.96 19.54 -16.11
CA LEU A 129 0.04 18.46 -16.50
C LEU A 129 -0.85 18.87 -17.68
N CYS A 130 -1.34 20.11 -17.73
CA CYS A 130 -2.06 20.64 -18.89
C CYS A 130 -1.17 20.72 -20.13
N VAL A 131 0.07 21.21 -20.00
CA VAL A 131 1.04 21.24 -21.11
C VAL A 131 1.40 19.82 -21.56
N PHE A 132 1.56 18.86 -20.64
CA PHE A 132 1.79 17.45 -20.99
C PHE A 132 0.61 16.88 -21.78
N ILE A 133 -0.63 17.03 -21.30
CA ILE A 133 -1.83 16.56 -22.01
C ILE A 133 -1.95 17.21 -23.39
N ILE A 134 -1.76 18.54 -23.49
CA ILE A 134 -1.81 19.26 -24.76
C ILE A 134 -0.69 18.78 -25.70
N SER A 135 0.50 18.48 -25.18
CA SER A 135 1.62 17.98 -25.98
C SER A 135 1.37 16.56 -26.50
N THR A 136 0.82 15.65 -25.68
CA THR A 136 0.41 14.31 -26.12
C THR A 136 -0.66 14.42 -27.21
N VAL A 137 -1.75 15.15 -26.95
CA VAL A 137 -2.85 15.33 -27.92
C VAL A 137 -2.36 16.00 -29.21
N ALA A 138 -1.40 16.91 -29.15
CA ALA A 138 -0.81 17.53 -30.34
C ALA A 138 0.04 16.54 -31.16
N ILE A 139 0.77 15.63 -30.52
CA ILE A 139 1.52 14.56 -31.20
C ILE A 139 0.55 13.56 -31.83
N ASP A 140 -0.41 13.04 -31.06
CA ASP A 140 -1.45 12.10 -31.52
C ASP A 140 -2.21 12.66 -32.76
N LEU A 141 -2.53 13.96 -32.74
CA LEU A 141 -3.17 14.66 -33.85
C LEU A 141 -2.29 14.81 -35.10
N ILE A 142 -0.98 14.91 -34.95
CA ILE A 142 -0.03 15.09 -36.06
C ILE A 142 0.29 13.74 -36.71
N ASP A 143 0.50 12.70 -35.90
CA ASP A 143 0.96 11.39 -36.39
C ASP A 143 -0.19 10.49 -36.87
N GLU A 144 -1.33 10.41 -36.16
CA GLU A 144 -2.49 9.58 -36.56
C GLU A 144 -3.66 10.37 -37.18
N GLY A 145 -3.69 11.69 -37.03
CA GLY A 145 -4.77 12.53 -37.59
C GLY A 145 -6.15 12.32 -36.95
N ARG A 146 -6.23 11.60 -35.82
CA ARG A 146 -7.47 11.29 -35.09
C ARG A 146 -7.28 11.49 -33.60
N LEU A 147 -8.30 12.00 -32.91
CA LEU A 147 -8.32 12.13 -31.44
C LEU A 147 -8.58 10.78 -30.73
N MET A 148 -7.82 9.74 -31.09
CA MET A 148 -7.70 8.53 -30.28
C MET A 148 -6.53 8.70 -29.32
N LEU A 149 -6.72 9.58 -28.31
CA LEU A 149 -5.89 9.51 -27.11
C LEU A 149 -5.90 8.06 -26.63
N GLU A 150 -4.78 7.61 -26.07
CA GLU A 150 -4.57 6.22 -25.63
C GLU A 150 -5.38 5.84 -24.36
N PHE A 151 -6.60 6.37 -24.22
CA PHE A 151 -7.64 5.86 -23.33
C PHE A 151 -7.89 4.36 -23.53
N ASP A 152 -7.62 3.80 -24.70
CA ASP A 152 -7.65 2.34 -24.93
C ASP A 152 -6.64 1.60 -24.03
N LEU A 153 -5.47 2.18 -23.72
CA LEU A 153 -4.54 1.64 -22.72
C LEU A 153 -5.13 1.69 -21.29
N LEU A 154 -5.92 2.72 -20.97
CA LEU A 154 -6.63 2.79 -19.68
C LEU A 154 -7.82 1.82 -19.63
N ILE A 155 -8.61 1.70 -20.70
CA ILE A 155 -9.74 0.77 -20.81
C ILE A 155 -9.24 -0.68 -20.77
N PHE A 156 -8.09 -0.97 -21.38
CA PHE A 156 -7.37 -2.24 -21.26
C PHE A 156 -6.86 -2.48 -19.83
N SER A 157 -6.21 -1.50 -19.21
CA SER A 157 -5.67 -1.60 -17.85
C SER A 157 -6.75 -1.76 -16.76
N PHE A 158 -7.91 -1.12 -16.96
CA PHE A 158 -9.14 -1.28 -16.18
C PHE A 158 -10.10 -2.31 -16.79
N GLY A 159 -9.59 -3.18 -17.67
CA GLY A 159 -10.39 -4.24 -18.27
C GLY A 159 -10.99 -5.17 -17.20
N GLN A 160 -12.15 -5.73 -17.51
CA GLN A 160 -12.92 -6.61 -16.63
C GLN A 160 -13.36 -5.99 -15.28
N LEU A 161 -13.42 -4.65 -15.15
CA LEU A 161 -14.00 -3.97 -13.97
C LEU A 161 -15.36 -4.55 -13.49
N PRO A 162 -16.32 -4.95 -14.35
CA PRO A 162 -17.54 -5.61 -13.90
C PRO A 162 -17.30 -6.93 -13.15
N LEU A 163 -16.30 -7.73 -13.54
CA LEU A 163 -15.91 -8.95 -12.83
C LEU A 163 -15.27 -8.61 -11.48
N ALA A 164 -14.46 -7.55 -11.41
CA ALA A 164 -13.91 -7.06 -10.15
C ALA A 164 -15.03 -6.60 -9.19
N LEU A 165 -16.07 -5.91 -9.68
CA LEU A 165 -17.25 -5.50 -8.88
C LEU A 165 -18.12 -6.68 -8.44
N MET A 166 -18.33 -7.68 -9.30
CA MET A 166 -18.99 -8.93 -8.93
C MET A 166 -18.21 -9.73 -7.88
N THR A 167 -16.86 -9.63 -7.89
CA THR A 167 -15.97 -10.26 -6.90
C THR A 167 -15.89 -9.44 -5.61
N TRP A 168 -16.00 -8.12 -5.69
CA TRP A 168 -16.06 -7.19 -4.57
C TRP A 168 -17.33 -7.36 -3.73
N THR A 169 -18.46 -7.62 -4.39
CA THR A 169 -19.77 -7.77 -3.73
C THR A 169 -19.79 -8.85 -2.62
N PRO A 170 -19.33 -10.10 -2.83
CA PRO A 170 -19.23 -11.09 -1.76
C PRO A 170 -18.13 -10.78 -0.73
N MET A 171 -17.04 -10.10 -1.11
CA MET A 171 -16.06 -9.61 -0.11
C MET A 171 -16.72 -8.62 0.85
N PHE A 172 -17.37 -7.58 0.32
CA PHE A 172 -18.09 -6.58 1.09
C PHE A 172 -19.16 -7.23 1.97
N LEU A 173 -19.98 -8.13 1.41
CA LEU A 173 -21.05 -8.81 2.14
C LEU A 173 -20.51 -9.72 3.24
N SER A 174 -19.41 -10.46 3.01
CA SER A 174 -18.77 -11.27 4.06
C SER A 174 -18.21 -10.38 5.17
N THR A 175 -17.63 -9.22 4.82
CA THR A 175 -17.10 -8.23 5.77
C THR A 175 -18.22 -7.59 6.59
N LEU A 176 -19.38 -7.32 5.99
CA LEU A 176 -20.53 -6.74 6.69
C LEU A 176 -21.21 -7.75 7.64
N LEU A 177 -21.32 -9.02 7.23
CA LEU A 177 -22.07 -10.03 7.97
C LEU A 177 -21.22 -10.81 8.98
N ALA A 178 -20.08 -11.37 8.59
CA ALA A 178 -19.38 -12.35 9.41
C ALA A 178 -18.86 -11.80 10.75
N PRO A 179 -18.22 -10.61 10.82
CA PRO A 179 -17.82 -10.01 12.09
C PRO A 179 -19.01 -9.65 12.98
N TYR A 180 -20.09 -9.10 12.40
CA TYR A 180 -21.29 -8.72 13.16
C TYR A 180 -22.01 -9.95 13.74
N GLN A 181 -22.15 -11.02 12.97
CA GLN A 181 -22.74 -12.28 13.42
C GLN A 181 -21.88 -12.99 14.47
N ALA A 182 -20.54 -12.97 14.34
CA ALA A 182 -19.63 -13.51 15.35
C ALA A 182 -19.79 -12.78 16.70
N LEU A 183 -19.86 -11.44 16.69
CA LEU A 183 -20.14 -10.65 17.90
C LEU A 183 -21.54 -10.94 18.47
N TRP A 184 -22.56 -11.12 17.63
CA TRP A 184 -23.91 -11.45 18.08
C TRP A 184 -23.98 -12.82 18.76
N LEU A 185 -23.28 -13.82 18.23
CA LEU A 185 -23.14 -15.14 18.86
C LEU A 185 -22.43 -15.06 20.22
N TRP A 186 -21.37 -14.25 20.33
CA TRP A 186 -20.61 -14.10 21.57
C TRP A 186 -21.30 -13.25 22.64
N ALA A 187 -22.14 -12.28 22.24
CA ALA A 187 -22.92 -11.43 23.13
C ALA A 187 -24.18 -12.10 23.69
N ARG A 188 -24.56 -13.28 23.18
CA ARG A 188 -25.79 -13.97 23.58
C ARG A 188 -25.65 -14.58 24.98
N PRO A 189 -26.51 -14.24 25.96
CA PRO A 189 -26.47 -14.88 27.28
C PRO A 189 -26.86 -16.35 27.15
N GLN A 190 -25.96 -17.24 27.57
CA GLN A 190 -26.08 -18.69 27.41
C GLN A 190 -25.46 -19.43 28.59
N ALA A 191 -26.00 -20.60 28.93
CA ALA A 191 -25.40 -21.53 29.87
C ALA A 191 -24.00 -21.96 29.40
N SER A 192 -23.09 -22.26 30.34
CA SER A 192 -21.64 -22.39 30.11
C SER A 192 -21.26 -23.29 28.92
N GLY A 193 -21.87 -24.47 28.80
CA GLY A 193 -21.62 -25.40 27.69
C GLY A 193 -22.10 -24.91 26.33
N VAL A 194 -23.24 -24.21 26.27
CA VAL A 194 -23.78 -23.66 25.01
C VAL A 194 -22.96 -22.46 24.55
N TRP A 195 -22.47 -21.63 25.50
CA TRP A 195 -21.58 -20.52 25.19
C TRP A 195 -20.28 -20.96 24.51
N ALA A 196 -19.73 -22.14 24.84
CA ALA A 196 -18.55 -22.67 24.17
C ALA A 196 -18.81 -22.99 22.68
N LEU A 197 -20.00 -23.47 22.34
CA LEU A 197 -20.43 -23.72 20.96
C LEU A 197 -20.65 -22.39 20.21
N GLY A 198 -21.28 -21.40 20.85
CA GLY A 198 -21.43 -20.05 20.29
C GLY A 198 -20.08 -19.35 20.06
N ALA A 199 -19.13 -19.52 21.00
CA ALA A 199 -17.76 -19.06 20.89
C ALA A 199 -17.06 -19.68 19.67
N GLY A 200 -17.05 -21.01 19.59
CA GLY A 200 -16.45 -21.76 18.49
C GLY A 200 -17.05 -21.42 17.13
N LEU A 201 -18.38 -21.32 17.03
CA LEU A 201 -19.06 -20.94 15.79
C LEU A 201 -18.68 -19.53 15.31
N GLY A 202 -18.56 -18.56 16.22
CA GLY A 202 -18.05 -17.22 15.89
C GLY A 202 -16.61 -17.24 15.41
N CYS A 203 -15.73 -18.05 16.02
CA CYS A 203 -14.35 -18.24 15.56
C CYS A 203 -14.29 -18.89 14.17
N VAL A 204 -15.10 -19.93 13.90
CA VAL A 204 -15.19 -20.58 12.59
C VAL A 204 -15.69 -19.59 11.53
N LEU A 205 -16.67 -18.75 11.86
CA LEU A 205 -17.21 -17.75 10.93
C LEU A 205 -16.17 -16.66 10.60
N LEU A 206 -15.34 -16.26 11.56
CA LEU A 206 -14.23 -15.32 11.33
C LEU A 206 -13.07 -15.96 10.55
N ALA A 207 -12.76 -17.24 10.80
CA ALA A 207 -11.77 -18.00 10.02
C ALA A 207 -12.25 -18.16 8.56
N ALA A 208 -13.52 -18.49 8.35
CA ALA A 208 -14.13 -18.57 7.03
C ALA A 208 -14.14 -17.22 6.31
N HIS A 209 -14.48 -16.12 6.99
CA HIS A 209 -14.36 -14.76 6.44
C HIS A 209 -12.92 -14.41 6.04
N THR A 210 -11.94 -14.73 6.88
CA THR A 210 -10.52 -14.52 6.57
C THR A 210 -10.07 -15.36 5.38
N ALA A 211 -10.52 -16.62 5.27
CA ALA A 211 -10.25 -17.47 4.12
C ALA A 211 -10.92 -16.95 2.84
N VAL A 212 -12.15 -16.43 2.91
CA VAL A 212 -12.83 -15.77 1.78
C VAL A 212 -12.05 -14.54 1.34
N LEU A 213 -11.71 -13.61 2.25
CA LEU A 213 -10.91 -12.43 1.90
C LEU A 213 -9.52 -12.80 1.38
N GLY A 214 -8.88 -13.88 1.84
CA GLY A 214 -7.58 -14.31 1.35
C GLY A 214 -7.65 -14.96 -0.04
N ILE A 215 -8.51 -15.97 -0.20
CA ILE A 215 -8.49 -16.89 -1.35
C ILE A 215 -9.29 -16.34 -2.54
N LEU A 216 -10.46 -15.72 -2.33
CA LEU A 216 -11.36 -15.33 -3.41
C LEU A 216 -10.75 -14.23 -4.32
N PRO A 217 -10.10 -13.17 -3.81
CA PRO A 217 -9.33 -12.22 -4.62
C PRO A 217 -8.25 -12.87 -5.48
N VAL A 218 -7.39 -13.69 -4.87
CA VAL A 218 -6.23 -14.30 -5.53
C VAL A 218 -6.71 -15.31 -6.58
N HIS A 219 -7.73 -16.11 -6.27
CA HIS A 219 -8.31 -17.06 -7.21
C HIS A 219 -8.90 -16.36 -8.44
N VAL A 220 -9.66 -15.27 -8.27
CA VAL A 220 -10.23 -14.52 -9.41
C VAL A 220 -9.13 -13.85 -10.23
N ALA A 221 -8.19 -13.15 -9.59
CA ALA A 221 -7.11 -12.46 -10.28
C ALA A 221 -6.28 -13.42 -11.16
N VAL A 222 -5.90 -14.58 -10.62
CA VAL A 222 -5.12 -15.59 -11.35
C VAL A 222 -5.95 -16.31 -12.41
N LYS A 223 -7.20 -16.70 -12.10
CA LYS A 223 -8.03 -17.52 -13.01
C LYS A 223 -8.56 -16.76 -14.22
N TYR A 224 -8.89 -15.48 -14.05
CA TYR A 224 -9.43 -14.64 -15.12
C TYR A 224 -8.38 -13.69 -15.74
N GLN A 225 -7.13 -13.76 -15.26
CA GLN A 225 -6.01 -12.90 -15.66
C GLN A 225 -6.42 -11.42 -15.66
N LEU A 226 -6.89 -10.95 -14.49
CA LEU A 226 -7.39 -9.59 -14.32
C LEU A 226 -6.31 -8.56 -14.67
N PRO A 227 -6.58 -7.60 -15.58
CA PRO A 227 -5.67 -6.50 -15.92
C PRO A 227 -5.07 -5.78 -14.69
N PRO A 228 -3.85 -5.22 -14.80
CA PRO A 228 -3.07 -4.84 -13.64
C PRO A 228 -3.74 -3.78 -12.76
N ALA A 229 -4.47 -2.81 -13.33
CA ALA A 229 -5.16 -1.79 -12.54
C ALA A 229 -6.43 -2.33 -11.86
N SER A 230 -7.22 -3.18 -12.54
CA SER A 230 -8.40 -3.80 -11.91
C SER A 230 -8.02 -4.83 -10.84
N SER A 231 -6.94 -5.59 -11.03
CA SER A 231 -6.28 -6.40 -9.98
C SER A 231 -5.84 -5.54 -8.79
N CYS A 232 -5.18 -4.41 -9.02
CA CYS A 232 -4.68 -3.52 -7.98
C CYS A 232 -5.81 -2.95 -7.10
N VAL A 233 -6.90 -2.47 -7.73
CA VAL A 233 -8.11 -2.03 -7.01
C VAL A 233 -8.69 -3.14 -6.13
N LEU A 234 -8.75 -4.37 -6.64
CA LEU A 234 -9.31 -5.52 -5.90
C LEU A 234 -8.45 -5.87 -4.68
N VAL A 235 -7.12 -5.82 -4.78
CA VAL A 235 -6.18 -6.04 -3.66
C VAL A 235 -6.23 -4.90 -2.64
N PHE A 236 -6.36 -3.63 -3.07
CA PHE A 236 -6.56 -2.52 -2.13
C PHE A 236 -7.88 -2.65 -1.35
N GLU A 237 -8.96 -3.08 -2.00
CA GLU A 237 -10.23 -3.37 -1.34
C GLU A 237 -10.14 -4.56 -0.37
N GLN A 238 -9.46 -5.65 -0.76
CA GLN A 238 -9.16 -6.79 0.10
C GLN A 238 -8.45 -6.36 1.40
N VAL A 239 -7.36 -5.58 1.28
CA VAL A 239 -6.62 -5.05 2.45
C VAL A 239 -7.49 -4.11 3.28
N ARG A 240 -8.26 -3.22 2.64
CA ARG A 240 -9.19 -2.30 3.31
C ARG A 240 -10.22 -3.05 4.16
N PHE A 241 -10.79 -4.13 3.64
CA PHE A 241 -11.75 -4.95 4.37
C PHE A 241 -11.10 -5.71 5.53
N LEU A 242 -9.94 -6.32 5.32
CA LEU A 242 -9.20 -7.05 6.36
C LEU A 242 -8.84 -6.13 7.55
N MET A 243 -8.35 -4.92 7.29
CA MET A 243 -8.02 -3.95 8.33
C MET A 243 -9.26 -3.47 9.09
N LYS A 244 -10.39 -3.27 8.39
CA LYS A 244 -11.65 -2.84 9.01
C LYS A 244 -12.31 -3.96 9.85
N SER A 245 -12.38 -5.20 9.37
CA SER A 245 -12.94 -6.30 10.15
C SER A 245 -12.08 -6.59 11.40
N TYR A 246 -10.76 -6.59 11.27
CA TYR A 246 -9.85 -6.68 12.41
C TYR A 246 -10.05 -5.56 13.43
N SER A 247 -10.10 -4.28 13.00
CA SER A 247 -10.29 -3.18 13.96
C SER A 247 -11.65 -3.22 14.66
N PHE A 248 -12.72 -3.63 13.98
CA PHE A 248 -14.04 -3.76 14.59
C PHE A 248 -14.05 -4.86 15.65
N LEU A 249 -13.52 -6.04 15.30
CA LEU A 249 -13.40 -7.18 16.21
C LEU A 249 -12.58 -6.82 17.46
N ARG A 250 -11.42 -6.19 17.26
CA ARG A 250 -10.48 -5.79 18.32
C ARG A 250 -11.07 -4.78 19.31
N GLU A 251 -11.95 -3.89 18.86
CA GLU A 251 -12.61 -2.88 19.71
C GLU A 251 -13.85 -3.45 20.41
N ALA A 252 -14.62 -4.32 19.74
CA ALA A 252 -15.87 -4.87 20.26
C ALA A 252 -15.70 -6.05 21.24
N VAL A 253 -14.69 -6.91 21.04
CA VAL A 253 -14.45 -8.08 21.91
C VAL A 253 -14.23 -7.71 23.38
N PRO A 254 -13.42 -6.70 23.75
CA PRO A 254 -13.29 -6.26 25.14
C PRO A 254 -14.60 -5.73 25.74
N GLY A 255 -15.49 -5.17 24.90
CA GLY A 255 -16.83 -4.74 25.31
C GLY A 255 -17.72 -5.92 25.71
N ILE A 256 -17.79 -6.96 24.87
CA ILE A 256 -18.55 -8.19 25.16
C ILE A 256 -17.99 -8.91 26.40
N LEU A 257 -16.67 -8.98 26.55
CA LEU A 257 -16.05 -9.62 27.70
C LEU A 257 -16.38 -8.89 29.02
N ARG A 258 -16.51 -7.55 28.99
CA ARG A 258 -16.97 -6.76 30.14
C ARG A 258 -18.48 -6.85 30.37
N ALA A 259 -19.29 -6.93 29.31
CA ALA A 259 -20.73 -7.18 29.40
C ALA A 259 -21.02 -8.47 30.18
N LYS A 260 -20.24 -9.53 29.92
CA LYS A 260 -20.30 -10.80 30.66
C LYS A 260 -19.84 -10.70 32.12
N GLY A 261 -19.07 -9.67 32.47
CA GLY A 261 -18.60 -9.39 33.83
C GLY A 261 -19.56 -8.54 34.68
N GLY A 262 -20.77 -8.23 34.19
CA GLY A 262 -21.79 -7.46 34.92
C GLY A 262 -21.74 -5.94 34.71
N ASP A 263 -20.80 -5.43 33.91
CA ASP A 263 -20.79 -4.03 33.46
C ASP A 263 -21.78 -3.87 32.29
N GLY A 264 -22.64 -2.85 32.31
CA GLY A 264 -23.83 -2.73 31.44
C GLY A 264 -23.56 -2.36 29.97
N VAL A 265 -22.52 -2.91 29.36
CA VAL A 265 -22.02 -2.51 28.04
C VAL A 265 -22.96 -2.97 26.93
N ARG A 266 -23.54 -1.99 26.20
CA ARG A 266 -24.44 -2.23 25.07
C ARG A 266 -23.69 -2.85 23.88
N ALA A 267 -24.28 -3.86 23.25
CA ALA A 267 -23.76 -4.45 22.02
C ALA A 267 -23.72 -3.42 20.87
N PRO A 268 -22.75 -3.52 19.94
CA PRO A 268 -22.50 -2.46 18.97
C PRO A 268 -23.58 -2.34 17.90
N SER A 269 -23.83 -1.12 17.44
CA SER A 269 -24.89 -0.83 16.47
C SER A 269 -24.48 -1.22 15.04
N PHE A 270 -25.33 -1.99 14.35
CA PHE A 270 -25.16 -2.32 12.94
C PHE A 270 -25.07 -1.06 12.05
N SER A 271 -25.80 0.00 12.39
CA SER A 271 -25.74 1.28 11.65
C SER A 271 -24.38 1.96 11.81
N SER A 272 -23.82 1.97 13.02
CA SER A 272 -22.46 2.46 13.28
C SER A 272 -21.41 1.62 12.54
N TYR A 273 -21.61 0.31 12.44
CA TYR A 273 -20.69 -0.59 11.73
C TYR A 273 -20.73 -0.39 10.21
N LEU A 274 -21.92 -0.32 9.61
CA LEU A 274 -22.09 -0.02 8.18
C LEU A 274 -21.51 1.35 7.84
N TYR A 275 -21.73 2.37 8.68
CA TYR A 275 -21.10 3.68 8.52
C TYR A 275 -19.57 3.62 8.60
N PHE A 276 -19.00 2.86 9.54
CA PHE A 276 -17.56 2.64 9.60
C PHE A 276 -16.99 1.94 8.36
N LEU A 277 -17.73 1.03 7.74
CA LEU A 277 -17.27 0.30 6.56
C LEU A 277 -16.94 1.25 5.39
N PHE A 278 -17.75 2.31 5.19
CA PHE A 278 -17.51 3.37 4.21
C PHE A 278 -16.66 4.55 4.71
N CYS A 279 -16.52 4.74 6.01
CA CYS A 279 -15.73 5.83 6.59
C CYS A 279 -14.25 5.76 6.15
N PRO A 280 -13.59 6.89 5.80
CA PRO A 280 -12.16 6.94 5.46
C PRO A 280 -11.24 6.82 6.70
N THR A 281 -11.54 5.86 7.58
CA THR A 281 -10.76 5.53 8.78
C THR A 281 -10.66 4.02 8.97
N LEU A 282 -9.63 3.58 9.68
CA LEU A 282 -9.34 2.17 9.97
C LEU A 282 -9.45 1.83 11.48
N ILE A 283 -10.02 2.74 12.29
CA ILE A 283 -10.22 2.52 13.73
C ILE A 283 -11.71 2.66 14.02
N TYR A 284 -12.36 1.55 14.39
CA TYR A 284 -13.77 1.52 14.72
C TYR A 284 -14.10 2.35 15.97
N ARG A 285 -15.22 3.07 15.93
CA ARG A 285 -15.93 3.72 17.04
C ARG A 285 -17.43 3.74 16.77
N GLU A 286 -18.24 3.79 17.83
CA GLU A 286 -19.68 4.04 17.75
C GLU A 286 -20.01 5.45 17.24
N THR A 287 -19.25 6.45 17.71
CA THR A 287 -19.48 7.87 17.40
C THR A 287 -18.22 8.49 16.81
N TYR A 288 -18.34 9.00 15.59
CA TYR A 288 -17.34 9.84 14.93
C TYR A 288 -17.78 11.31 14.99
N PRO A 289 -16.83 12.27 15.07
CA PRO A 289 -17.16 13.67 14.86
C PRO A 289 -17.67 13.86 13.42
N ARG A 290 -18.92 14.32 13.28
CA ARG A 290 -19.51 14.65 11.98
C ARG A 290 -19.32 16.15 11.73
N PRO A 291 -18.74 16.58 10.60
CA PRO A 291 -18.68 17.99 10.26
C PRO A 291 -20.10 18.49 9.98
N TRP A 292 -20.51 19.57 10.67
CA TRP A 292 -21.84 20.17 10.54
C TRP A 292 -22.14 20.65 9.11
N ALA A 293 -21.12 21.00 8.32
CA ALA A 293 -21.25 21.40 6.91
C ALA A 293 -21.72 20.27 5.97
N ALA A 294 -21.68 18.99 6.40
CA ALA A 294 -22.12 17.87 5.57
C ALA A 294 -23.64 17.79 5.36
N SER A 295 -24.44 18.63 6.03
CA SER A 295 -25.87 18.80 5.74
C SER A 295 -26.18 19.91 4.73
N SER A 296 -25.16 20.61 4.20
CA SER A 296 -25.35 21.76 3.30
C SER A 296 -24.46 21.78 2.05
N MET A 297 -23.45 20.90 1.93
CA MET A 297 -22.63 20.77 0.72
C MET A 297 -23.11 19.61 -0.18
N PRO A 298 -23.33 19.84 -1.49
CA PRO A 298 -23.73 18.77 -2.40
C PRO A 298 -22.56 17.82 -2.69
N VAL A 299 -22.85 16.53 -2.82
CA VAL A 299 -21.86 15.45 -3.01
C VAL A 299 -21.01 15.64 -4.28
N SER A 300 -21.55 16.33 -5.29
CA SER A 300 -20.82 16.71 -6.52
C SER A 300 -19.53 17.50 -6.24
N SER A 301 -19.52 18.37 -5.23
CA SER A 301 -18.33 19.16 -4.83
C SER A 301 -17.16 18.27 -4.36
N TRP A 302 -17.45 17.13 -3.75
CA TRP A 302 -16.43 16.16 -3.31
C TRP A 302 -15.99 15.21 -4.43
N ALA A 303 -16.87 14.88 -5.38
CA ALA A 303 -16.47 14.13 -6.57
C ALA A 303 -15.55 14.97 -7.48
N ALA A 304 -15.84 16.27 -7.59
CA ALA A 304 -15.08 17.26 -8.37
C ALA A 304 -13.72 17.67 -7.77
N SER A 305 -13.32 17.12 -6.61
CA SER A 305 -11.93 17.22 -6.11
C SER A 305 -11.11 15.94 -6.31
N VAL A 306 -11.75 14.84 -6.76
CA VAL A 306 -11.09 13.57 -7.12
C VAL A 306 -10.82 13.51 -8.62
N PHE A 307 -11.72 14.06 -9.45
CA PHE A 307 -11.41 14.48 -10.81
C PHE A 307 -10.93 15.95 -10.79
N PRO A 308 -9.93 16.35 -11.60
CA PRO A 308 -9.43 17.72 -11.60
C PRO A 308 -10.42 18.67 -12.31
N SER A 309 -11.36 19.26 -11.58
CA SER A 309 -12.17 20.34 -12.12
C SER A 309 -11.34 21.62 -12.29
N LEU A 310 -11.11 22.06 -13.53
CA LEU A 310 -10.67 23.42 -13.79
C LEU A 310 -11.75 24.41 -13.30
N PRO A 311 -11.41 25.39 -12.43
CA PRO A 311 -12.24 26.56 -12.29
C PRO A 311 -12.07 27.47 -13.52
N THR A 312 -13.20 28.00 -14.02
CA THR A 312 -13.26 29.11 -14.98
C THR A 312 -13.22 30.45 -14.24
#